data_AF-A0A3D3IZ82-F1
#
_entry.id   AF-A0A3D3IZ82-F1
#
_cell.length_a   1.000
_cell.length_b   1.000
_cell.length_c   1.000
_cell.angle_alpha   90.00
_cell.angle_beta   90.00
_cell.angle_gamma   90.00
#
_symmetry.space_group_name_H-M   'P 1'
#
loop_
_entity.id
_entity.type
_entity.pdbx_description
1 polymer ?
#
loop_
_entity_poly.entity_id
_entity_poly.type
_entity_poly.pdbx_seq_one_letter_code
_entity_poly.pdbx_strand_id
1 'polypeptide(L)'
;MNRIALLGQPNSGKSTVFNQLTGSRQHVGNWPGKTVEKKDGTYSYKDAKYTLIDLPGSYGLSGNSDEEIITYKESHSFAWTAKTAGFYVGASLVLSCIVYHVSSLFLG
;
A
#
# COMPACT_ATOMS: atom_id res chain seq x y z
N MET A 1 -2.25 -1.80 32.37
CA MET A 1 -1.08 -1.43 31.55
C MET A 1 -1.60 -0.79 30.28
N ASN A 2 -1.38 0.51 30.08
CA ASN A 2 -1.95 1.23 28.96
C ASN A 2 -0.98 1.14 27.77
N ARG A 3 -1.46 0.64 26.62
CA ARG A 3 -0.68 0.53 25.39
C ARG A 3 -1.19 1.52 24.36
N ILE A 4 -0.26 2.17 23.67
CA ILE A 4 -0.52 3.12 22.59
C ILE A 4 0.26 2.63 21.38
N ALA A 5 -0.44 2.37 20.27
CA ALA A 5 0.19 1.97 19.02
C ALA A 5 0.31 3.20 18.10
N LEU A 6 1.48 3.41 17.51
CA LEU A 6 1.70 4.45 16.51
C LEU A 6 1.44 3.85 15.12
N LEU A 7 0.43 4.39 14.44
CA LEU A 7 -0.02 3.99 13.10
C LEU A 7 0.18 5.14 12.11
N GLY A 8 0.46 4.81 10.85
CA GLY A 8 0.51 5.78 9.76
C GLY A 8 1.47 5.40 8.62
N GLN A 9 1.38 6.14 7.53
CA GLN A 9 2.11 5.88 6.29
C GLN A 9 3.63 5.91 6.47
N PRO A 10 4.41 5.16 5.67
CA PRO A 10 5.86 5.30 5.63
C PRO A 10 6.29 6.78 5.53
N ASN A 11 7.38 7.14 6.20
CA ASN A 11 7.94 8.51 6.22
C ASN A 11 7.05 9.62 6.81
N SER A 12 5.91 9.31 7.44
CA SER A 12 5.04 10.31 8.09
C SER A 12 5.56 10.86 9.44
N GLY A 13 6.81 10.57 9.81
CA GLY A 13 7.40 11.05 11.07
C GLY A 13 7.07 10.23 12.33
N LYS A 14 6.42 9.07 12.20
CA LYS A 14 6.10 8.18 13.36
C LYS A 14 7.31 7.84 14.22
N SER A 15 8.41 7.45 13.60
CA SER A 15 9.62 7.10 14.33
C SER A 15 10.24 8.31 15.05
N THR A 16 10.04 9.53 14.53
CA THR A 16 10.43 10.77 15.22
C THR A 16 9.61 10.97 16.49
N VAL A 17 8.28 10.83 16.41
CA VAL A 17 7.39 10.93 17.58
C VAL A 17 7.68 9.82 18.58
N PHE A 18 7.88 8.59 18.12
CA PHE A 18 8.27 7.46 18.95
C PHE A 18 9.55 7.77 19.74
N ASN A 19 10.62 8.15 19.04
CA ASN A 19 11.91 8.45 19.65
C ASN A 19 11.85 9.60 20.66
N GLN A 20 11.07 10.65 20.38
CA GLN A 20 10.88 11.77 21.31
C GLN A 20 10.15 11.34 22.59
N LEU A 21 9.16 10.46 22.48
CA LEU A 21 8.37 10.01 23.63
C LEU A 21 9.09 8.93 24.45
N THR A 22 9.79 7.99 23.82
CA THR A 22 10.42 6.86 24.51
C THR A 22 11.87 7.13 24.91
N GLY A 23 12.57 8.03 24.21
CA GLY A 23 13.99 8.31 24.41
C GLY A 23 14.82 7.02 24.39
N SER A 24 15.70 6.84 25.38
CA SER A 24 16.55 5.64 25.53
C SER A 24 15.81 4.39 26.01
N ARG A 25 14.52 4.47 26.38
CA ARG A 25 13.73 3.35 26.93
C ARG A 25 12.97 2.60 25.84
N GLN A 26 13.68 2.24 24.78
CA GLN A 26 13.17 1.49 23.65
C GLN A 26 13.84 0.12 23.55
N HIS A 27 13.09 -0.86 23.09
CA HIS A 27 13.53 -2.20 22.74
C HIS A 27 13.25 -2.42 21.26
N VAL A 28 14.26 -2.92 20.55
CA VAL A 28 14.18 -3.24 19.13
C VAL A 28 14.35 -4.74 18.99
N GLY A 29 13.37 -5.39 18.37
CA GLY A 29 13.38 -6.81 18.07
C GLY A 29 12.68 -7.10 16.75
N ASN A 30 12.38 -8.37 16.50
CA ASN A 30 11.59 -8.78 15.35
C ASN A 30 10.22 -9.29 15.80
N TRP A 31 9.22 -9.13 14.94
CA TRP A 31 7.93 -9.79 15.15
C TRP A 31 8.09 -11.32 15.12
N PRO A 32 7.35 -12.08 15.96
CA PRO A 32 7.44 -13.54 15.96
C PRO A 32 7.21 -14.13 14.56
N GLY A 33 8.22 -14.82 14.01
CA GLY A 33 8.14 -15.46 12.69
C GLY A 33 8.16 -14.51 11.50
N LYS A 34 8.55 -13.23 11.67
CA LYS A 34 8.69 -12.26 10.58
C LYS A 34 10.07 -11.59 10.65
N THR A 35 10.58 -11.17 9.49
CA THR A 35 11.81 -10.36 9.36
C THR A 35 11.55 -8.86 9.57
N VAL A 36 10.33 -8.49 9.95
CA VAL A 36 9.93 -7.10 10.15
C VAL A 36 10.36 -6.64 11.55
N GLU A 37 11.09 -5.53 11.59
CA GLU A 37 11.53 -4.88 12.81
C GLU A 37 10.32 -4.41 13.65
N LYS A 38 10.40 -4.63 14.95
CA LYS A 38 9.43 -4.21 15.95
C LYS A 38 10.14 -3.31 16.95
N LYS A 39 9.63 -2.09 17.15
CA LYS A 39 10.10 -1.20 18.21
C LYS A 39 9.01 -1.02 19.25
N ASP A 40 9.34 -1.27 20.50
CA ASP A 40 8.49 -0.96 21.64
C ASP A 40 9.26 -0.13 22.66
N GLY A 41 8.57 0.74 23.37
CA GLY A 41 9.20 1.61 24.35
C GLY A 41 8.23 2.02 25.43
N THR A 42 8.75 2.61 26.50
CA THR A 42 7.91 3.04 27.62
C THR A 42 8.07 4.53 27.88
N TYR A 43 6.95 5.20 28.11
CA TYR A 43 6.93 6.60 28.53
C TYR A 43 5.98 6.79 29.72
N SER A 44 6.26 7.79 30.54
CA SER A 44 5.45 8.12 31.72
C SER A 44 4.87 9.52 31.57
N TYR A 45 3.58 9.66 31.87
CA TYR A 45 2.87 10.94 31.87
C TYR A 45 1.84 10.97 32.98
N LYS A 46 1.87 12.02 33.81
CA LYS A 46 0.96 12.22 34.95
C LYS A 46 0.79 10.95 35.79
N ASP A 47 1.90 10.40 36.28
CA ASP A 47 2.00 9.16 37.07
C ASP A 47 1.49 7.87 36.41
N ALA A 48 1.06 7.92 35.15
CA ALA A 48 0.69 6.75 34.37
C ALA A 48 1.84 6.31 33.45
N LYS A 49 2.14 5.00 33.45
CA LYS A 49 3.11 4.38 32.54
C LYS A 49 2.40 3.83 31.32
N TYR A 50 2.86 4.24 30.15
CA TYR A 50 2.37 3.79 28.85
C TYR A 50 3.45 3.01 28.12
N THR A 51 3.03 1.98 27.41
CA THR A 51 3.88 1.28 26.44
C THR A 51 3.52 1.78 25.04
N LEU A 52 4.49 2.38 24.36
CA LEU A 52 4.37 2.73 22.95
C LEU A 52 4.87 1.58 22.09
N ILE A 53 4.19 1.33 20.99
CA ILE A 53 4.57 0.34 19.99
C ILE A 53 4.63 1.06 18.64
N ASP A 54 5.81 1.10 18.03
CA ASP A 54 5.96 1.53 16.63
C ASP A 54 5.55 0.34 15.76
N LEU A 55 4.41 0.47 15.09
CA LEU A 55 4.01 -0.50 14.10
C LEU A 55 4.73 -0.16 12.79
N PRO A 56 5.16 -1.17 12.01
CA PRO A 56 5.73 -0.93 10.70
C PRO A 56 4.77 -0.03 9.91
N GLY A 57 5.32 0.98 9.23
CA GLY A 57 4.58 1.99 8.49
C GLY A 57 3.59 1.32 7.55
N SER A 58 2.37 1.16 8.03
CA SER A 58 1.34 0.43 7.34
C SER A 58 0.67 1.45 6.45
N TYR A 59 0.78 1.26 5.13
CA TYR A 59 -0.26 1.74 4.23
C TYR A 59 -1.54 0.98 4.60
N GLY A 60 -2.17 1.41 5.70
CA GLY A 60 -3.34 0.76 6.28
C GLY A 60 -3.15 -0.74 6.54
N LEU A 61 -4.22 -1.40 6.88
CA LEU A 61 -4.30 -2.85 6.99
C LEU A 61 -4.30 -3.55 5.59
N SER A 62 -3.60 -3.00 4.58
CA SER A 62 -3.71 -3.43 3.16
C SER A 62 -2.36 -3.44 2.41
N GLY A 63 -1.25 -3.59 3.13
CA GLY A 63 0.03 -3.06 2.62
C GLY A 63 1.07 -4.02 2.04
N ASN A 64 0.99 -5.36 2.17
CA ASN A 64 2.11 -6.19 1.67
C ASN A 64 1.96 -7.73 1.55
N SER A 65 0.80 -8.30 1.20
CA SER A 65 0.86 -9.64 0.58
C SER A 65 -0.35 -9.97 -0.28
N ASP A 66 -1.57 -9.86 0.24
CA ASP A 66 -2.64 -10.62 -0.39
C ASP A 66 -3.28 -9.87 -1.57
N GLU A 67 -3.60 -8.58 -1.42
CA GLU A 67 -4.19 -7.80 -2.53
C GLU A 67 -3.21 -7.54 -3.67
N GLU A 68 -1.93 -7.33 -3.37
CA GLU A 68 -0.88 -7.15 -4.39
C GLU A 68 -0.58 -8.48 -5.11
N ILE A 69 -0.54 -9.61 -4.40
CA ILE A 69 -0.39 -10.95 -5.03
C ILE A 69 -1.64 -11.29 -5.86
N ILE A 70 -2.84 -10.96 -5.41
CA ILE A 70 -4.08 -11.18 -6.18
C ILE A 70 -4.06 -10.31 -7.44
N THR A 71 -3.75 -9.02 -7.31
CA THR A 71 -3.65 -8.10 -8.46
C THR A 71 -2.54 -8.53 -9.43
N TYR A 72 -1.40 -9.00 -8.92
CA TYR A 72 -0.30 -9.51 -9.73
C TYR A 72 -0.67 -10.82 -10.46
N LYS A 73 -1.32 -11.77 -9.77
CA LYS A 73 -1.81 -13.02 -10.37
C LYS A 73 -2.93 -12.78 -11.38
N GLU A 74 -3.81 -11.82 -11.11
CA GLU A 74 -4.92 -11.47 -12.01
C GLU A 74 -4.42 -10.73 -13.25
N SER A 75 -3.49 -9.78 -13.09
CA SER A 75 -2.87 -9.04 -14.21
C SER A 75 -1.97 -9.92 -15.10
N HIS A 76 -1.38 -10.98 -14.56
CA HIS A 76 -0.63 -11.98 -15.34
C HIS A 76 -1.49 -13.17 -15.79
N SER A 77 -2.78 -13.18 -15.52
CA SER A 77 -3.67 -14.22 -16.02
C SER A 77 -3.87 -14.05 -17.53
N PHE A 78 -3.75 -15.13 -18.29
CA PHE A 78 -4.02 -15.17 -19.72
C PHE A 78 -5.39 -14.56 -20.08
N ALA A 79 -6.37 -14.72 -19.19
CA ALA A 79 -7.70 -14.13 -19.34
C ALA A 79 -7.70 -12.60 -19.29
N TRP A 80 -6.87 -11.99 -18.44
CA TRP A 80 -6.78 -10.54 -18.32
C TRP A 80 -6.06 -9.93 -19.52
N THR A 81 -4.94 -10.53 -19.95
CA THR A 81 -4.23 -10.13 -21.18
C THR A 81 -5.14 -10.25 -22.41
N ALA A 82 -5.93 -11.32 -22.52
CA ALA A 82 -6.88 -11.51 -23.61
C ALA A 82 -8.01 -10.47 -23.59
N LYS A 83 -8.56 -10.14 -22.41
CA LYS A 83 -9.58 -9.08 -22.26
C LYS A 83 -9.05 -7.71 -22.66
N THR A 84 -7.85 -7.36 -22.21
CA THR A 84 -7.20 -6.09 -22.54
C THR A 84 -6.91 -6.02 -24.04
N ALA A 85 -6.34 -7.07 -24.64
CA ALA A 85 -6.09 -7.13 -26.08
C ALA A 85 -7.40 -7.02 -26.87
N GLY A 86 -8.46 -7.73 -26.47
CA GLY A 86 -9.77 -7.66 -27.12
C GLY A 86 -10.38 -6.27 -27.07
N PHE A 87 -10.28 -5.57 -25.95
CA PHE A 87 -10.76 -4.19 -25.80
C PHE A 87 -10.02 -3.25 -26.76
N TYR A 88 -8.69 -3.30 -26.80
CA TYR A 88 -7.89 -2.43 -27.67
C TYR A 88 -8.11 -2.72 -29.15
N VAL A 89 -8.15 -3.99 -29.56
CA VAL A 89 -8.43 -4.39 -30.94
C VAL A 89 -9.82 -3.92 -31.36
N GLY A 90 -10.84 -4.14 -30.52
CA GLY A 90 -12.21 -3.68 -30.77
C GLY A 90 -12.29 -2.16 -30.89
N ALA A 91 -11.68 -1.42 -29.96
CA ALA A 91 -11.64 0.03 -30.00
C ALA A 91 -10.94 0.57 -31.25
N SER A 92 -9.81 -0.04 -31.66
CA SER A 92 -9.10 0.35 -32.88
C SER A 92 -9.92 0.09 -34.15
N LEU A 93 -10.68 -1.01 -34.22
CA LEU A 93 -11.57 -1.31 -35.35
C LEU A 93 -12.73 -0.30 -35.44
N VAL A 94 -13.35 0.02 -34.30
CA VAL A 94 -14.42 1.02 -34.24
C VAL A 94 -13.89 2.39 -34.64
N LEU A 95 -12.73 2.80 -34.11
CA LEU A 95 -12.10 4.06 -34.46
C LEU A 95 -11.75 4.11 -35.95
N SER A 96 -11.21 3.02 -36.51
CA SER A 96 -10.93 2.90 -37.95
C SER A 96 -12.20 3.05 -38.80
N CYS A 97 -13.30 2.41 -38.41
CA CYS A 97 -14.61 2.56 -39.07
C CYS A 97 -15.10 4.00 -39.05
N ILE A 98 -15.01 4.68 -37.90
CA ILE A 98 -15.41 6.08 -37.76
C ILE A 98 -14.54 6.96 -38.67
N VAL A 99 -13.23 6.79 -38.61
CA VAL A 99 -12.28 7.56 -39.44
C VAL A 99 -12.54 7.35 -40.93
N TYR A 100 -12.80 6.11 -41.36
CA TYR A 100 -13.15 5.81 -42.75
C TYR A 100 -14.42 6.55 -43.19
N HIS A 101 -15.49 6.46 -42.41
CA HIS A 101 -16.77 7.13 -42.75
C HIS A 101 -16.64 8.64 -42.77
N VAL A 102 -15.94 9.22 -41.78
CA VAL A 102 -15.66 10.66 -41.74
C VAL A 102 -14.82 11.07 -42.95
N SER A 103 -13.78 10.30 -43.31
CA SER A 103 -12.95 10.60 -44.47
C SER A 103 -13.74 10.53 -45.78
N SER A 104 -14.64 9.56 -45.91
CA SER A 104 -15.54 9.41 -47.07
C SER A 104 -16.54 10.57 -47.22
N LEU A 105 -16.86 11.29 -46.14
CA LEU A 105 -17.73 12.47 -46.16
C LEU A 105 -17.00 13.74 -46.67
N PHE A 106 -15.68 13.80 -46.54
CA PHE A 106 -14.87 14.94 -46.99
C PHE A 106 -14.22 14.75 -48.36
N LEU A 107 -14.12 13.50 -48.84
CA LEU A 107 -13.53 13.13 -50.14
C LEU A 107 -14.57 12.80 -51.22
N GLY A 108 -15.86 12.95 -50.93
CA GLY A 108 -16.99 12.76 -51.85
C GLY A 108 -17.64 14.05 -52.29
#